data_AF-A0A505BVU0-F1
#
_entry.id   AF-A0A505BVU0-F1
#
_cell.length_a   1.000
_cell.length_b   1.000
_cell.length_c   1.000
_cell.angle_alpha   90.00
_cell.angle_beta   90.00
_cell.angle_gamma   90.00
#
_symmetry.space_group_name_H-M   'P 1'
#
loop_
_entity.id
_entity.type
_entity.pdbx_description
1 polymer ?
#
loop_
_entity_poly.entity_id
_entity_poly.type
_entity_poly.pdbx_seq_one_letter_code
_entity_poly.pdbx_strand_id
1 'polypeptide(L)' 'YASAYEAEKWHYHGLADSEGERADRAEKQVEELTMWIKRLARSLKKTRPDRKLHIDAMDYLSSKGLISVEDVLR' A
#
# COMPACT_ATOMS: atom_id res chain seq x y z
N TYR A 1 -44.18 12.72 -0.48
CA TYR A 1 -43.52 11.84 0.52
C TYR A 1 -42.75 10.70 -0.14
N ALA A 2 -43.37 9.89 -1.01
CA ALA A 2 -42.68 8.79 -1.73
C ALA A 2 -41.45 9.23 -2.56
N SER A 3 -41.55 10.35 -3.29
CA SER A 3 -40.45 10.84 -4.15
C SER A 3 -39.20 11.33 -3.39
N ALA A 4 -39.36 11.87 -2.17
CA ALA A 4 -38.22 12.31 -1.36
C ALA A 4 -37.46 11.11 -0.78
N TYR A 5 -38.19 10.10 -0.29
CA TYR A 5 -37.62 8.85 0.19
C TYR A 5 -36.87 8.08 -0.91
N GLU A 6 -37.43 8.03 -2.12
CA GLU A 6 -36.76 7.43 -3.26
C GLU A 6 -35.47 8.18 -3.63
N ALA A 7 -35.50 9.51 -3.64
CA ALA A 7 -34.32 10.33 -3.90
C ALA A 7 -33.22 10.14 -2.83
N GLU A 8 -33.59 10.09 -1.55
CA GLU A 8 -32.66 9.80 -0.45
C GLU A 8 -32.04 8.40 -0.58
N LYS A 9 -32.84 7.38 -0.93
CA LYS A 9 -32.36 6.02 -1.15
C LYS A 9 -31.31 5.96 -2.26
N TRP A 10 -31.54 6.64 -3.39
CA TRP A 10 -30.57 6.71 -4.48
C TRP A 10 -29.28 7.45 -4.07
N HIS A 11 -29.40 8.48 -3.24
CA HIS A 11 -28.24 9.20 -2.72
C HIS A 11 -27.33 8.30 -1.87
N TYR A 12 -27.90 7.46 -0.99
CA TYR A 12 -27.11 6.50 -0.20
C TYR A 12 -26.43 5.43 -1.07
N HIS A 13 -27.09 4.93 -2.11
CA HIS A 13 -26.48 4.01 -3.06
C HIS A 13 -25.28 4.65 -3.77
N GLY A 14 -25.43 5.87 -4.29
CA GLY A 14 -24.33 6.56 -4.97
C GLY A 14 -23.14 6.86 -4.05
N LEU A 15 -23.38 7.15 -2.76
CA LEU A 15 -22.33 7.31 -1.76
C LEU A 15 -21.59 5.99 -1.49
N ALA A 16 -22.32 4.89 -1.33
CA ALA A 16 -21.73 3.58 -1.09
C ALA A 16 -20.88 3.11 -2.28
N ASP A 17 -21.36 3.31 -3.51
CA ASP A 17 -20.62 2.98 -4.73
C ASP A 17 -19.35 3.84 -4.85
N SER A 18 -19.45 5.14 -4.58
CA SER A 18 -18.31 6.06 -4.61
C SER A 18 -17.23 5.71 -3.57
N GLU A 19 -17.66 5.30 -2.36
CA GLU A 19 -16.73 4.89 -1.30
C GLU A 19 -16.09 3.54 -1.61
N GLY A 20 -16.86 2.60 -2.19
CA GLY A 20 -16.34 1.31 -2.66
C GLY A 20 -15.27 1.48 -3.74
N GLU A 21 -15.51 2.34 -4.73
CA GLU A 21 -14.50 2.66 -5.75
C GLU A 21 -13.26 3.34 -5.17
N ARG A 22 -13.44 4.20 -4.16
CA ARG A 22 -12.32 4.85 -3.47
C ARG A 22 -11.47 3.83 -2.73
N ALA A 23 -12.10 2.88 -2.05
CA ALA A 23 -11.41 1.81 -1.35
C ALA A 23 -10.63 0.90 -2.32
N ASP A 24 -11.25 0.48 -3.44
CA ASP A 24 -10.58 -0.32 -4.48
C ASP A 24 -9.36 0.39 -5.08
N ARG A 25 -9.47 1.70 -5.36
CA ARG A 25 -8.32 2.50 -5.81
C ARG A 25 -7.21 2.58 -4.76
N ALA A 26 -7.57 2.75 -3.49
CA ALA A 26 -6.59 2.79 -2.40
C ALA A 26 -5.89 1.44 -2.21
N GLU A 27 -6.63 0.33 -2.31
CA GLU A 27 -6.07 -1.02 -2.22
C GLU A 27 -5.07 -1.29 -3.35
N LYS A 28 -5.42 -0.97 -4.59
CA LYS A 28 -4.51 -1.07 -5.75
C LYS A 28 -3.24 -0.23 -5.56
N GLN A 29 -3.36 0.98 -5.04
CA GLN A 29 -2.19 1.82 -4.73
C GLN A 29 -1.30 1.19 -3.65
N VAL A 30 -1.89 0.59 -2.62
CA VAL A 30 -1.15 -0.12 -1.56
C VAL A 30 -0.43 -1.34 -2.13
N GLU A 31 -1.07 -2.11 -3.01
CA GLU A 31 -0.44 -3.26 -3.67
C GLU A 31 0.74 -2.85 -4.56
N GLU A 32 0.57 -1.81 -5.38
CA GLU A 32 1.64 -1.26 -6.22
C GLU A 32 2.81 -0.78 -5.37
N LEU A 33 2.55 0.04 -4.35
CA LEU A 33 3.58 0.55 -3.44
C LEU A 33 4.33 -0.60 -2.75
N THR A 34 3.60 -1.63 -2.31
CA THR A 34 4.19 -2.84 -1.72
C THR A 34 5.11 -3.55 -2.71
N MET A 35 4.72 -3.64 -3.97
CA MET A 35 5.55 -4.22 -5.03
C MET A 35 6.83 -3.41 -5.27
N TRP A 36 6.72 -2.07 -5.29
CA TRP A 36 7.88 -1.18 -5.45
C TRP A 36 8.85 -1.29 -4.27
N ILE A 37 8.35 -1.36 -3.03
CA ILE A 37 9.17 -1.55 -1.83
C ILE A 37 9.92 -2.89 -1.88
N LYS A 38 9.24 -3.98 -2.21
CA LYS A 38 9.88 -5.30 -2.37
C LYS A 38 10.97 -5.27 -3.44
N ARG A 39 10.73 -4.57 -4.56
CA ARG A 39 11.71 -4.41 -5.64
C ARG A 39 12.90 -3.54 -5.21
N LEU A 40 12.65 -2.50 -4.43
CA LEU A 40 13.69 -1.66 -3.85
C LEU A 40 14.58 -2.47 -2.91
N ALA A 41 14.00 -3.24 -1.99
CA ALA A 41 14.73 -4.12 -1.07
C ALA A 41 15.63 -5.12 -1.82
N ARG A 42 15.10 -5.78 -2.87
CA ARG A 42 15.90 -6.69 -3.71
C ARG A 42 17.03 -5.98 -4.45
N SER A 43 16.77 -4.78 -4.96
CA SER A 43 17.79 -3.96 -5.64
C SER A 43 18.89 -3.53 -4.69
N LEU A 44 18.51 -3.09 -3.47
CA LEU A 44 19.43 -2.76 -2.40
C LEU A 44 20.30 -3.98 -2.05
N LYS A 45 19.71 -5.15 -1.83
CA LYS A 45 20.47 -6.39 -1.56
C LYS A 45 21.48 -6.74 -2.65
N LYS A 46 21.15 -6.45 -3.91
CA LYS A 46 22.05 -6.68 -5.05
C LYS A 46 23.18 -5.64 -5.12
N THR A 47 22.97 -4.44 -4.59
CA THR A 47 24.06 -3.47 -4.40
C THR A 47 24.96 -3.91 -3.24
N ARG A 48 26.26 -3.58 -3.32
CA ARG A 48 27.27 -4.09 -2.38
C ARG A 48 26.82 -3.87 -0.91
N PRO A 49 26.70 -4.93 -0.09
CA PRO A 49 26.17 -4.85 1.28
C PRO A 49 27.06 -4.07 2.25
N ASP A 50 28.32 -3.80 1.86
CA ASP A 50 29.32 -3.01 2.59
C ASP A 50 28.96 -1.51 2.65
N ARG A 51 28.14 -1.01 1.73
CA ARG A 51 27.80 0.41 1.75
C ARG A 51 26.89 0.72 2.93
N LYS A 52 27.28 1.69 3.76
CA LYS A 52 26.47 2.25 4.86
C LYS A 52 25.00 2.52 4.45
N LEU A 53 24.79 3.04 3.23
CA LEU A 53 23.45 3.28 2.67
C LEU A 53 22.58 2.02 2.57
N HIS A 54 23.17 0.86 2.27
CA HIS A 54 22.46 -0.42 2.22
C HIS A 54 21.95 -0.80 3.62
N ILE A 55 22.83 -0.73 4.62
CA ILE A 55 22.51 -1.06 6.02
C ILE A 55 21.44 -0.10 6.54
N ASP A 56 21.65 1.21 6.39
CA ASP A 56 20.71 2.25 6.85
C ASP A 56 19.32 2.10 6.19
N ALA A 57 19.28 1.77 4.89
CA ALA A 57 18.02 1.57 4.18
C ALA A 57 17.30 0.28 4.62
N MET A 58 18.03 -0.79 4.88
CA MET A 58 17.44 -2.05 5.35
C MET A 58 16.91 -1.92 6.78
N ASP A 59 17.65 -1.26 7.67
CA ASP A 59 17.22 -0.95 9.04
C ASP A 59 15.96 -0.08 9.04
N TYR A 60 15.90 0.92 8.15
CA TYR A 60 14.70 1.77 8.01
C TYR A 60 13.48 0.95 7.56
N LEU A 61 13.61 0.12 6.52
CA LEU A 61 12.50 -0.68 6.01
C LEU A 61 12.02 -1.72 7.04
N SER A 62 12.95 -2.32 7.79
CA SER A 62 12.61 -3.27 8.86
C SER A 62 11.94 -2.59 10.05
N SER A 63 12.46 -1.44 10.52
CA SER A 63 11.87 -0.68 11.64
C SER A 63 10.47 -0.14 11.34
N LYS A 64 10.13 0.05 10.06
CA LYS A 64 8.81 0.45 9.60
C LYS A 64 7.87 -0.73 9.29
N GLY A 65 8.33 -1.98 9.46
CA GLY A 65 7.55 -3.17 9.14
C GLY A 65 7.24 -3.35 7.66
N LEU A 66 8.00 -2.67 6.78
CA LEU A 66 7.79 -2.69 5.33
C LEU A 66 8.40 -3.92 4.66
N ILE A 67 9.36 -4.56 5.34
CA ILE A 67 9.97 -5.84 4.96
C ILE A 67 10.11 -6.70 6.21
N SER A 68 10.03 -8.03 6.06
CA SER A 68 10.28 -8.94 7.17
C SER A 68 11.78 -9.14 7.40
N VAL A 69 12.15 -9.59 8.60
CA VAL A 69 13.52 -10.03 8.89
C VAL A 69 13.96 -11.15 7.93
N GLU A 70 13.03 -11.98 7.46
CA GLU A 70 13.30 -13.05 6.51
C GLU A 70 13.64 -12.52 5.11
N ASP A 71 13.05 -11.39 4.70
CA ASP A 71 13.40 -10.68 3.45
C ASP A 71 14.80 -10.04 3.52
N VAL A 72 15.30 -9.75 4.72
CA VAL A 72 16.66 -9.20 4.95
C VAL A 72 17.72 -10.29 4.94
N LEU A 73 17.42 -11.47 5.50
CA LEU A 73 18.41 -12.53 5.74
C LEU A 73 18.57 -13.55 4.59
N ARG A 74 17.57 -13.71 3.70
CA ARG A 74 17.54 -14.80 2.71
C ARG A 74 17.93 -14.35 1.32
#